data_AF-A0A9X4PEV7-F1
#
_entry.id   AF-A0A9X4PEV7-F1
#
_cell.length_a   1.000
_cell.length_b   1.000
_cell.length_c   1.000
_cell.angle_alpha   90.00
_cell.angle_beta   90.00
_cell.angle_gamma   90.00
#
_symmetry.space_group_name_H-M   'P 1'
#
loop_
_entity.id
_entity.type
_entity.pdbx_description
1 polymer ?
#
loop_
_entity_poly.entity_id
_entity_poly.type
_entity_poly.pdbx_seq_one_letter_code
_entity_poly.pdbx_strand_id
1 'polypeptide(L)'
;MSFLPKSEYGTQNNIQRYKCHHCNKAFIFQNKLNLSEIWLHYSQGKQTYKELAIKYQCSVKTIQRDIDKAPKTTSPSINTFKYYYGYNFL
;
A
#
# COMPACT_ATOMS: atom_id res chain seq x y z
N MET A 1 -1.28 14.75 15.26
CA MET A 1 -0.70 13.39 15.33
C MET A 1 -1.08 12.80 16.67
N SER A 2 -2.09 11.93 16.74
CA SER A 2 -2.49 11.27 17.99
C SER A 2 -1.55 10.12 18.28
N PHE A 3 -0.72 10.25 19.32
CA PHE A 3 0.07 9.16 19.86
C PHE A 3 -0.88 8.16 20.53
N LEU A 4 -1.14 7.03 19.86
CA LEU A 4 -1.81 5.91 20.51
C LEU A 4 -0.82 5.30 21.51
N PRO A 5 -1.20 5.12 22.80
CA PRO A 5 -0.32 4.59 23.82
C PRO A 5 0.20 3.20 23.41
N LYS A 6 1.46 2.92 23.76
CA LYS A 6 2.10 1.63 23.52
C LYS A 6 1.27 0.54 24.20
N SER A 7 0.84 -0.46 23.46
CA SER A 7 -0.07 -1.49 23.97
C SER A 7 0.72 -2.68 24.55
N GLU A 8 0.18 -3.31 25.58
CA GLU A 8 0.75 -4.48 26.25
C GLU A 8 0.73 -5.76 25.39
N TYR A 9 0.09 -5.72 24.21
CA TYR A 9 -0.17 -6.89 23.36
C TYR A 9 0.99 -7.27 22.42
N GLY A 10 2.17 -6.69 22.63
CA GLY A 10 3.39 -6.99 21.89
C GLY A 10 3.45 -6.43 20.47
N THR A 11 4.56 -6.71 19.80
CA THR A 11 4.84 -6.30 18.41
C THR A 11 4.91 -7.52 17.50
N GLN A 12 4.52 -7.36 16.24
CA GLN A 12 4.73 -8.36 15.19
C GLN A 12 5.32 -7.66 13.97
N ASN A 13 6.43 -8.18 13.44
CA ASN A 13 7.19 -7.54 12.35
C ASN A 13 7.53 -6.06 12.68
N ASN A 14 7.92 -5.79 13.93
CA ASN A 14 8.18 -4.44 14.46
C ASN A 14 6.97 -3.48 14.47
N ILE A 15 5.74 -4.00 14.30
CA ILE A 15 4.53 -3.19 14.30
C ILE A 15 3.71 -3.47 15.56
N GLN A 16 3.31 -2.40 16.25
CA GLN A 16 2.50 -2.48 17.46
C GLN A 16 1.13 -3.10 17.14
N ARG A 17 0.76 -4.13 17.91
CA ARG A 17 -0.60 -4.69 17.88
C ARG A 17 -1.45 -3.96 18.89
N TYR A 18 -2.74 -3.83 18.60
CA TYR A 18 -3.74 -3.28 19.51
C TYR A 18 -4.86 -4.29 19.66
N LYS A 19 -5.54 -4.28 20.82
CA LYS A 19 -6.69 -5.13 21.08
C LYS A 19 -7.82 -4.27 21.60
N CYS A 20 -9.02 -4.43 21.04
CA CYS A 20 -10.21 -3.79 21.55
C CYS A 20 -10.63 -4.45 22.87
N HIS A 21 -10.84 -3.65 23.92
CA HIS A 21 -11.21 -4.17 25.24
C HIS A 21 -12.66 -4.66 25.32
N HIS A 22 -13.54 -4.19 24.42
CA HIS A 22 -14.95 -4.56 24.38
C HIS A 22 -15.19 -5.87 23.60
N CYS A 23 -14.61 -5.99 22.39
CA CYS A 23 -14.85 -7.13 21.51
C CYS A 23 -13.67 -8.12 21.39
N ASN A 24 -12.58 -7.88 22.12
CA ASN A 24 -11.36 -8.69 22.14
C ASN A 24 -10.65 -8.91 20.78
N LYS A 25 -11.08 -8.23 19.71
CA LYS A 25 -10.43 -8.31 18.39
C LYS A 25 -9.10 -7.56 18.41
N ALA A 26 -8.07 -8.19 17.82
CA ALA A 26 -6.76 -7.58 17.62
C ALA A 26 -6.67 -6.94 16.23
N PHE A 27 -6.00 -5.80 16.14
CA PHE A 27 -5.74 -5.08 14.89
C PHE A 27 -4.36 -4.42 14.92
N ILE A 28 -3.89 -4.04 13.74
CA ILE A 28 -2.63 -3.33 13.54
C ILE A 28 -2.92 -2.03 12.81
N PHE A 29 -2.24 -0.96 13.19
CA PHE A 29 -2.30 0.29 12.45
C PHE A 29 -1.23 0.24 11.36
N GLN A 30 -1.64 -0.03 10.12
CA GLN A 30 -0.77 -0.02 8.95
C GLN A 30 -1.41 0.82 7.86
N ASN A 31 -0.60 1.70 7.24
CA ASN A 31 -1.03 2.39 6.03
C ASN A 31 -1.18 1.37 4.92
N LYS A 32 -2.40 1.26 4.39
CA LYS A 32 -2.69 0.37 3.26
C LYS A 32 -2.16 1.04 1.98
N LEU A 33 -1.39 0.30 1.20
CA LEU A 33 -0.92 0.75 -0.11
C LEU A 33 -2.10 0.86 -1.10
N ASN A 34 -2.06 1.85 -1.97
CA ASN A 34 -3.04 2.00 -3.04
C ASN A 34 -2.69 1.06 -4.20
N LEU A 35 -3.51 0.03 -4.43
CA LEU A 35 -3.23 -0.98 -5.47
C LEU A 35 -3.21 -0.39 -6.88
N SER A 36 -4.06 0.62 -7.16
CA SER A 36 -4.10 1.27 -8.46
C SER A 36 -2.80 2.00 -8.78
N GLU A 37 -2.18 2.59 -7.76
CA GLU A 37 -0.90 3.29 -7.88
C GLU A 37 0.25 2.32 -8.15
N ILE A 38 0.28 1.18 -7.43
CA ILE A 38 1.30 0.14 -7.65
C ILE A 38 1.18 -0.41 -9.08
N TRP A 39 -0.04 -0.70 -9.54
CA TRP A 39 -0.30 -1.17 -10.90
C TRP A 39 0.16 -0.16 -11.95
N LEU A 40 -0.09 1.12 -11.71
CA LEU A 40 0.35 2.20 -12.59
C LEU A 40 1.88 2.25 -12.72
N HIS A 41 2.58 2.27 -11.60
CA HIS A 41 4.04 2.31 -11.60
C HIS A 41 4.68 1.07 -12.23
N TYR A 42 4.06 -0.09 -12.04
CA TYR A 42 4.47 -1.32 -12.70
C TYR A 42 4.23 -1.27 -14.22
N SER A 43 3.01 -0.93 -14.64
CA SER A 43 2.59 -0.99 -16.06
C SER A 43 3.13 0.16 -16.91
N GLN A 44 3.01 1.42 -16.45
CA GLN A 44 3.46 2.60 -17.19
C GLN A 44 4.88 3.02 -16.82
N GLY A 45 5.22 2.96 -15.53
CA GLY A 45 6.55 3.33 -15.03
C GLY A 45 7.64 2.31 -15.34
N LYS A 46 7.26 1.12 -15.85
CA LYS A 46 8.16 -0.03 -16.13
C LYS A 46 9.07 -0.38 -14.96
N GLN A 47 8.64 -0.10 -13.72
CA GLN A 47 9.44 -0.35 -12.54
C GLN A 47 9.47 -1.84 -12.22
N THR A 48 10.63 -2.35 -11.84
CA THR A 48 10.76 -3.76 -11.43
C THR A 48 10.13 -4.00 -10.06
N TYR A 49 9.74 -5.25 -9.76
CA TYR A 49 9.20 -5.57 -8.43
C TYR A 49 10.15 -5.22 -7.29
N LYS A 50 11.47 -5.27 -7.52
CA LYS A 50 12.50 -4.90 -6.53
C LYS A 50 12.51 -3.40 -6.28
N GLU A 51 12.42 -2.59 -7.33
CA GLU A 51 12.34 -1.13 -7.21
C GLU A 51 11.08 -0.68 -6.49
N LEU A 52 9.93 -1.29 -6.82
CA LEU A 52 8.67 -1.04 -6.14
C LEU A 52 8.74 -1.45 -4.66
N ALA A 53 9.36 -2.59 -4.37
CA ALA A 53 9.57 -3.06 -3.00
C ALA A 53 10.39 -2.07 -2.17
N ILE A 54 11.45 -1.50 -2.76
CA ILE A 54 12.27 -0.46 -2.12
C ILE A 54 11.45 0.83 -1.93
N LYS A 55 10.75 1.28 -2.97
CA LYS A 55 9.94 2.52 -2.96
C LYS A 55 8.84 2.49 -1.89
N TYR A 56 8.12 1.37 -1.81
CA TYR A 56 7.00 1.19 -0.86
C TYR A 56 7.43 0.51 0.45
N GLN A 57 8.74 0.31 0.67
CA GLN A 57 9.32 -0.32 1.87
C GLN A 57 8.62 -1.63 2.26
N CYS A 58 8.35 -2.48 1.27
CA CYS A 58 7.66 -3.75 1.49
C CYS A 58 8.39 -4.89 0.77
N SER A 59 8.00 -6.13 1.09
CA SER A 59 8.63 -7.29 0.45
C SER A 59 8.23 -7.40 -1.02
N VAL A 60 9.11 -7.97 -1.84
CA VAL A 60 8.81 -8.29 -3.25
C VAL A 60 7.54 -9.15 -3.38
N LYS A 61 7.34 -10.09 -2.46
CA LYS A 61 6.12 -10.93 -2.41
C LYS A 61 4.86 -10.10 -2.17
N THR A 62 4.95 -9.03 -1.37
CA THR A 62 3.83 -8.09 -1.14
C THR A 62 3.48 -7.37 -2.43
N ILE A 63 4.49 -6.81 -3.11
CA ILE A 63 4.30 -6.14 -4.41
C ILE A 63 3.66 -7.08 -5.43
N GLN A 64 4.18 -8.31 -5.57
CA GLN A 64 3.63 -9.30 -6.49
C GLN A 64 2.16 -9.59 -6.19
N ARG A 65 1.82 -9.89 -4.93
CA ARG A 65 0.45 -10.16 -4.51
C ARG A 65 -0.48 -8.96 -4.74
N ASP A 66 0.00 -7.75 -4.51
CA ASP A 66 -0.78 -6.53 -4.67
C ASP A 66 -1.00 -6.22 -6.15
N ILE A 67 -0.03 -6.50 -7.02
CA ILE A 67 -0.18 -6.44 -8.49
C ILE A 67 -1.18 -7.49 -8.99
N ASP A 68 -1.13 -8.71 -8.47
CA ASP A 68 -2.07 -9.78 -8.85
C ASP A 68 -3.52 -9.45 -8.46
N LYS A 69 -3.70 -8.74 -7.34
CA LYS A 69 -5.00 -8.28 -6.84
C LYS A 69 -5.46 -6.95 -7.45
N ALA A 70 -4.55 -6.19 -8.05
CA ALA A 70 -4.89 -4.88 -8.59
C ALA A 70 -5.92 -5.06 -9.73
N PRO A 71 -6.89 -4.14 -9.85
CA PRO A 71 -7.78 -4.16 -10.98
C PRO A 71 -6.95 -3.97 -12.24
N LYS A 72 -6.81 -5.05 -13.04
CA LYS A 72 -6.19 -5.05 -14.37
C LYS A 72 -7.13 -4.36 -15.35
N THR A 73 -7.61 -3.16 -15.01
CA THR A 73 -8.46 -2.37 -15.88
C THR A 73 -7.62 -2.05 -17.11
N THR A 74 -8.07 -2.59 -18.24
CA THR A 74 -7.69 -2.21 -19.60
C THR A 74 -7.66 -0.69 -19.66
N SER A 75 -6.45 -0.11 -19.66
CA SER A 75 -6.13 1.34 -19.71
C SER A 75 -7.10 2.29 -18.96
N PRO A 76 -6.71 2.88 -17.82
CA PRO A 76 -7.38 4.08 -17.34
C PRO A 76 -7.24 5.18 -18.41
N SER A 77 -8.34 5.85 -18.75
CA SER A 77 -8.30 6.97 -19.68
C SER A 77 -7.34 8.06 -19.18
N ILE A 78 -6.59 8.67 -20.09
CA ILE A 78 -5.53 9.67 -19.80
C ILE A 78 -6.02 10.78 -18.85
N ASN A 79 -7.31 11.12 -18.92
CA ASN A 79 -7.93 12.14 -18.08
C ASN A 79 -7.97 11.80 -16.58
N THR A 80 -7.97 10.51 -16.21
CA THR A 80 -7.99 10.10 -14.79
C THR A 80 -6.63 10.34 -14.10
N PHE A 81 -5.53 10.28 -14.84
CA PHE A 81 -4.17 10.51 -14.31
C PHE A 81 -3.92 11.97 -13.93
N LYS A 82 -4.53 12.91 -14.67
CA LYS A 82 -4.43 14.36 -14.40
C LYS A 82 -5.02 14.74 -13.04
N TYR A 83 -6.18 14.18 -12.70
CA TYR A 83 -6.91 14.53 -11.47
C TYR A 83 -6.30 13.94 -10.19
N TYR A 84 -5.69 12.75 -10.25
CA TYR A 84 -5.14 12.09 -9.05
C TYR A 84 -3.66 12.34 -8.81
N TYR A 85 -2.85 12.61 -9.84
CA TYR A 85 -1.39 12.66 -9.72
C TYR A 85 -0.73 13.94 -10.23
N GLY A 86 -1.46 14.86 -10.88
CA GLY A 86 -0.91 16.16 -11.30
C GLY A 86 0.23 16.08 -12.33
N TYR A 87 0.34 14.99 -13.09
CA TYR A 87 1.34 14.82 -14.15
C TYR A 87 0.77 15.22 -15.51
N ASN A 88 1.46 16.12 -16.23
CA ASN A 88 1.26 16.33 -17.66
C ASN A 88 2.30 15.48 -18.41
N PHE A 89 1.85 14.53 -19.21
CA PHE A 89 2.69 13.92 -20.24
C PHE A 89 2.79 14.95 -21.39
N LEU A 90 3.96 15.61 -21.51
CA LEU A 90 4.37 16.35 -22.70
C LEU A 90 5.06 15.40 -23.67
#